data_AF-A0A942BC71-F1
#
_entry.id   AF-A0A942BC71-F1
#
_cell.length_a   1.000
_cell.length_b   1.000
_cell.length_c   1.000
_cell.angle_alpha   90.00
_cell.angle_beta   90.00
_cell.angle_gamma   90.00
#
_symmetry.space_group_name_H-M   'P 1'
#
loop_
_entity.id
_entity.type
_entity.pdbx_description
1 polymer ?
#
loop_
_entity_poly.entity_id
_entity_poly.type
_entity_poly.pdbx_seq_one_letter_code
_entity_poly.pdbx_strand_id
1 'polypeptide(L)'
;MRITAESADSFSFTYESSVQALYGEAIVRQVHECAVAWGSPPVRLHAEDSGALPFTWQARLAAVLAQCGCPPPPRPVVLREPRHRRRRSRLYVPGDTPKLLLN
;
A
#
# COMPACT_ATOMS: atom_id res chain seq x y z
N MET A 1 3.22 4.80 14.64
CA MET A 1 4.08 3.88 13.88
C MET A 1 5.36 4.57 13.46
N ARG A 2 6.49 4.09 13.98
CA ARG A 2 7.85 4.55 13.66
C ARG A 2 8.63 3.38 13.06
N ILE A 3 9.37 3.61 11.98
CA ILE A 3 10.30 2.62 11.42
C ILE A 3 11.66 3.29 11.29
N THR A 4 12.71 2.59 11.72
CA THR A 4 14.11 2.95 11.46
C THR A 4 14.79 1.83 10.68
N ALA A 5 15.76 2.19 9.85
CA ALA A 5 16.55 1.26 9.07
C ALA A 5 18.05 1.54 9.26
N GLU A 6 18.80 0.47 9.36
CA GLU A 6 20.26 0.48 9.43
C GLU A 6 20.82 -0.44 8.33
N SER A 7 21.98 -0.07 7.79
CA SER A 7 22.69 -0.94 6.84
C SER A 7 23.19 -2.19 7.57
N ALA A 8 22.97 -3.36 7.00
CA ALA A 8 23.43 -4.65 7.54
C ALA A 8 23.96 -5.54 6.40
N ASP A 9 24.46 -6.75 6.72
CA ASP A 9 24.87 -7.72 5.69
C ASP A 9 23.67 -8.51 5.10
N SER A 10 22.57 -8.58 5.85
CA SER A 10 21.35 -9.32 5.49
C SER A 10 20.10 -8.60 5.97
N PHE A 11 18.96 -8.98 5.40
CA PHE A 11 17.66 -8.46 5.84
C PHE A 11 17.30 -9.02 7.22
N SER A 12 17.02 -8.13 8.18
CA SER A 12 16.44 -8.53 9.45
C SER A 12 15.35 -7.56 9.89
N PHE A 13 14.35 -8.07 10.61
CA PHE A 13 13.20 -7.30 11.07
C PHE A 13 12.88 -7.60 12.52
N THR A 14 12.81 -6.55 13.33
CA THR A 14 12.32 -6.58 14.71
C THR A 14 11.23 -5.52 14.88
N TYR A 15 10.21 -5.83 15.70
CA TYR A 15 9.14 -4.89 15.93
C TYR A 15 8.48 -5.08 17.29
N GLU A 16 7.85 -4.00 17.77
CA GLU A 16 6.96 -3.97 18.91
C GLU A 16 5.59 -3.45 18.47
N SER A 17 4.53 -4.16 18.84
CA SER A 17 3.17 -3.72 18.51
C SER A 17 2.17 -4.03 19.62
N SER A 18 1.28 -3.08 19.92
CA SER A 18 0.17 -3.29 20.86
C SER A 18 -0.82 -4.36 20.38
N VAL A 19 -0.85 -4.66 19.08
CA VAL A 19 -1.77 -5.63 18.46
C VAL A 19 -1.08 -6.94 18.06
N GLN A 20 0.15 -7.17 18.55
CA GLN A 20 0.98 -8.33 18.19
C GLN A 20 0.29 -9.67 18.45
N ALA A 21 -0.48 -9.80 19.53
CA ALA A 21 -1.19 -11.04 19.87
C ALA A 21 -2.22 -11.48 18.81
N LEU A 22 -2.78 -10.53 18.05
CA LEU A 22 -3.81 -10.79 17.04
C LEU A 22 -3.27 -10.74 15.60
N TYR A 23 -2.31 -9.86 15.33
CA TYR A 23 -1.87 -9.56 13.97
C TYR A 23 -0.37 -9.74 13.74
N GLY A 24 0.38 -10.23 14.73
CA GLY A 24 1.84 -10.31 14.64
C GLY A 24 2.33 -11.12 13.43
N GLU A 25 1.72 -12.28 13.18
CA GLU A 25 2.06 -13.11 12.01
C GLU A 25 1.76 -12.39 10.69
N ALA A 26 0.62 -11.71 10.60
CA ALA A 26 0.22 -10.95 9.41
C ALA A 26 1.18 -9.78 9.13
N ILE A 27 1.63 -9.09 10.17
CA ILE A 27 2.61 -7.99 10.08
C ILE A 27 3.95 -8.54 9.58
N VAL A 28 4.46 -9.62 10.19
CA VAL A 28 5.74 -10.24 9.79
C VAL A 28 5.69 -10.69 8.34
N ARG A 29 4.61 -11.39 7.94
CA ARG A 29 4.41 -11.82 6.55
C ARG A 29 4.41 -10.63 5.60
N GLN A 30 3.63 -9.59 5.92
CA GLN A 30 3.54 -8.40 5.06
C GLN A 30 4.90 -7.69 4.91
N VAL A 31 5.67 -7.57 5.99
CA VAL A 31 7.01 -6.97 5.95
C VAL A 31 7.96 -7.78 5.09
N HIS A 32 7.92 -9.11 5.22
CA HIS A 32 8.74 -10.01 4.43
C HIS A 32 8.37 -9.99 2.93
N GLU A 33 7.08 -9.99 2.60
CA GLU A 33 6.60 -9.82 1.22
C GLU A 33 7.07 -8.49 0.63
N CYS A 34 7.02 -7.41 1.42
CA CYS A 34 7.56 -6.11 1.03
C CYS A 34 9.08 -6.18 0.77
N ALA A 35 9.84 -6.79 1.66
CA ALA A 35 11.29 -6.93 1.51
C ALA A 35 11.66 -7.73 0.26
N VAL A 36 10.98 -8.85 0.01
CA VAL A 36 11.17 -9.68 -1.19
C VAL A 36 10.83 -8.89 -2.46
N ALA A 37 9.72 -8.15 -2.48
CA ALA A 37 9.37 -7.32 -3.62
C ALA A 37 10.44 -6.27 -3.95
N TRP A 38 11.14 -5.77 -2.93
CA TRP A 38 12.24 -4.82 -3.05
C TRP A 38 13.62 -5.49 -3.27
N GLY A 39 13.65 -6.81 -3.52
CA GLY A 39 14.88 -7.53 -3.82
C GLY A 39 15.70 -7.95 -2.59
N SER A 40 15.08 -8.09 -1.43
CA SER A 40 15.71 -8.48 -0.16
C SER A 40 16.91 -7.59 0.20
N PRO A 41 16.68 -6.28 0.43
CA PRO A 41 17.76 -5.34 0.69
C PRO A 41 18.51 -5.72 1.99
N PRO A 42 19.84 -5.52 2.04
CA PRO A 42 20.67 -5.87 3.19
C PRO A 42 20.51 -4.79 4.29
N VAL A 43 19.34 -4.76 4.91
CA VAL A 43 18.94 -3.75 5.91
C VAL A 43 18.36 -4.40 7.15
N ARG A 44 18.66 -3.81 8.29
CA ARG A 44 18.02 -4.11 9.57
C ARG A 44 16.92 -3.10 9.83
N LEU A 45 15.69 -3.59 9.93
CA LEU A 45 14.50 -2.79 10.21
C LEU A 45 14.06 -2.97 11.66
N HIS A 46 13.84 -1.84 12.33
CA HIS A 46 13.18 -1.79 13.64
C HIS A 46 11.87 -0.98 13.51
N ALA A 47 10.77 -1.51 14.03
CA ALA A 47 9.48 -0.83 13.97
C ALA A 47 8.73 -0.82 15.31
N GLU A 48 8.12 0.30 15.64
CA GLU A 48 7.20 0.46 16.77
C GLU A 48 5.83 0.83 16.22
N ASP A 49 4.80 0.05 16.57
CA ASP A 49 3.45 0.24 16.09
C ASP A 49 2.40 0.16 17.22
N SER A 50 1.26 0.80 16.98
CA SER A 50 0.13 0.82 17.92
C SER A 50 -1.17 0.41 17.25
N GLY A 51 -1.11 -0.44 16.21
CA GLY A 51 -2.27 -0.87 15.44
C GLY A 51 -2.43 -0.14 14.11
N ALA A 52 -1.33 0.12 13.39
CA ALA A 52 -1.41 0.70 12.05
C ALA A 52 -2.05 -0.28 11.04
N LEU A 53 -2.82 0.29 10.13
CA LEU A 53 -3.45 -0.45 9.04
C LEU A 53 -2.40 -1.03 8.07
N PRO A 54 -2.70 -2.15 7.37
CA PRO A 54 -1.77 -2.77 6.44
C PRO A 54 -1.20 -1.81 5.38
N PHE A 55 -2.03 -0.96 4.77
CA PHE A 55 -1.53 0.00 3.77
C PHE A 55 -0.58 1.05 4.36
N THR A 56 -0.73 1.39 5.64
CA THR A 56 0.19 2.29 6.35
C THR A 56 1.55 1.62 6.52
N TRP A 57 1.56 0.34 6.89
CA TRP A 57 2.78 -0.46 6.95
C TRP A 57 3.52 -0.47 5.62
N GLN A 58 2.80 -0.76 4.53
CA GLN A 58 3.37 -0.82 3.19
C GLN A 58 3.96 0.52 2.74
N ALA A 59 3.23 1.63 2.94
CA ALA A 59 3.70 2.96 2.56
C ALA A 59 4.93 3.40 3.36
N ARG A 60 4.96 3.11 4.68
CA ARG A 60 6.08 3.49 5.55
C ARG A 60 7.33 2.66 5.26
N LEU A 61 7.20 1.35 5.06
CA LEU A 61 8.32 0.50 4.65
C LEU A 61 8.90 0.98 3.32
N ALA A 62 8.05 1.24 2.32
CA ALA A 62 8.49 1.76 1.03
C ALA A 62 9.27 3.08 1.15
N ALA A 63 8.80 4.00 2.02
CA ALA A 63 9.47 5.27 2.24
C ALA A 63 10.86 5.09 2.87
N VAL A 64 10.98 4.21 3.86
CA VAL A 64 12.26 3.93 4.54
C VAL A 64 13.24 3.22 3.60
N LEU A 65 12.79 2.20 2.87
CA LEU A 65 13.65 1.49 1.90
C LEU A 65 14.14 2.44 0.78
N ALA A 66 13.28 3.35 0.32
CA ALA A 66 13.70 4.39 -0.63
C ALA A 66 14.77 5.33 -0.05
N GLN A 67 14.67 5.71 1.23
CA GLN A 67 15.68 6.52 1.91
C GLN A 67 17.01 5.77 2.07
N CYS A 68 16.98 4.44 2.18
CA CYS A 68 18.17 3.58 2.15
C CYS A 68 18.78 3.41 0.75
N GLY A 69 18.21 4.05 -0.29
CA GLY A 69 18.69 3.94 -1.66
C GLY A 69 18.25 2.65 -2.36
N CYS A 70 17.33 1.89 -1.79
CA CYS A 70 16.75 0.73 -2.47
C CYS A 70 15.78 1.23 -3.56
N PRO A 71 15.87 0.75 -4.81
CA PRO A 71 14.93 1.14 -5.86
C PRO A 71 13.55 0.52 -5.59
N PRO A 72 12.45 1.26 -5.85
CA PRO A 72 11.12 0.72 -5.69
C PRO A 72 10.86 -0.41 -6.70
N PRO A 73 10.04 -1.41 -6.35
CA PRO A 73 9.67 -2.48 -7.26
C PRO A 73 8.94 -1.93 -8.50
N PRO A 74 9.06 -2.63 -9.65
CA PRO A 74 8.31 -2.26 -10.84
C PRO A 74 6.82 -2.28 -10.55
N ARG A 75 6.13 -1.18 -10.85
CA ARG A 75 4.67 -1.11 -10.70
C ARG A 75 4.03 -1.89 -11.85
N PRO A 76 3.06 -2.78 -11.57
CA PRO A 76 2.29 -3.39 -12.64
C PRO A 76 1.60 -2.29 -13.44
N VAL A 77 1.72 -2.37 -14.77
CA VAL A 77 1.00 -1.48 -15.67
C VAL A 77 -0.46 -1.86 -15.60
N VAL A 78 -1.26 -1.06 -14.90
CA VAL A 78 -2.71 -1.21 -14.91
C VAL A 78 -3.21 -0.64 -16.24
N LEU A 79 -3.45 -1.51 -17.20
CA LEU A 79 -4.17 -1.14 -18.42
C LEU A 79 -5.58 -0.69 -17.99
N ARG A 80 -5.83 0.62 -18.06
CA ARG A 80 -7.17 1.15 -17.88
C ARG A 80 -8.00 0.71 -19.07
N GLU A 81 -8.94 -0.21 -18.83
CA GLU A 81 -9.99 -0.44 -19.82
C GLU A 81 -10.70 0.90 -20.09
N PRO A 82 -10.94 1.25 -21.37
CA PRO A 82 -11.71 2.43 -21.69
C PRO A 82 -13.09 2.27 -21.02
N ARG A 83 -13.41 3.21 -20.13
CA ARG A 83 -14.69 3.24 -19.41
C ARG A 83 -15.80 3.58 -20.41
N HIS A 84 -16.22 2.62 -21.23
CA HIS A 84 -17.43 2.71 -22.06
C HIS A 84 -18.70 2.55 -21.23
N ARG A 85 -18.76 3.16 -20.05
CA ARG A 85 -20.00 3.25 -19.28
C ARG A 85 -20.62 4.59 -19.62
N ARG A 86 -21.77 4.58 -20.31
CA ARG A 86 -22.65 5.74 -20.38
C ARG A 86 -22.90 6.20 -18.93
N ARG A 87 -22.30 7.32 -18.52
CA ARG A 87 -22.63 7.94 -17.24
C ARG A 87 -24.03 8.51 -17.41
N ARG A 88 -25.04 7.83 -16.85
CA ARG A 88 -26.29 8.52 -16.50
C ARG A 88 -25.92 9.49 -15.38
N SER A 89 -25.54 10.71 -15.74
CA SER A 89 -25.61 11.81 -14.80
C SER A 89 -27.07 11.87 -14.35
N ARG A 90 -27.32 11.89 -13.04
CA ARG A 90 -28.62 12.27 -12.49
C ARG A 90 -28.83 13.77 -12.73
N LEU A 91 -28.80 14.19 -13.99
CA LEU A 91 -29.37 15.47 -14.37
C LEU A 91 -30.83 15.33 -14.02
N TYR A 92 -31.29 16.08 -13.03
CA TYR A 92 -32.72 16.21 -12.78
C TYR A 92 -33.31 16.77 -14.07
N VAL A 93 -34.00 15.93 -14.83
CA VAL A 93 -34.77 16.38 -15.98
C VAL A 93 -36.05 16.95 -15.37
N PRO A 94 -36.28 18.27 -15.39
CA PRO A 94 -37.58 18.82 -15.02
C PRO A 94 -38.63 18.16 -15.93
N GLY A 95 -39.78 17.80 -15.35
CA GLY A 95 -40.77 16.87 -15.92
C GLY A 95 -41.38 17.24 -17.28
N ASP A 96 -40.96 18.35 -17.87
CA ASP A 96 -41.63 19.01 -18.97
C ASP A 96 -40.90 18.79 -20.32
N THR A 97 -39.71 18.17 -20.31
CA THR A 97 -38.91 17.90 -21.53
C THR A 97 -38.50 16.43 -21.67
N PRO A 98 -39.42 15.55 -22.16
CA PRO A 98 -39.14 14.13 -22.36
C PRO A 98 -38.07 13.84 -23.43
N LYS A 99 -37.70 14.82 -24.26
CA LYS A 99 -36.64 14.71 -25.28
C LYS A 99 -35.22 14.51 -24.71
N LEU A 100 -35.03 14.69 -23.40
CA LEU A 100 -33.76 14.44 -22.72
C LEU A 100 -33.59 12.98 -22.25
N LEU A 101 -34.60 12.13 -22.44
CA LEU A 101 -34.51 10.69 -22.18
C LEU A 101 -33.67 10.03 -23.29
N LEU A 102 -32.48 9.55 -22.94
CA LEU A 102 -31.67 8.71 -23.81
C LEU A 102 -32.34 7.32 -23.98
N ASN A 103 -32.59 6.91 -25.23
CA ASN A 103 -32.93 5.53 -25.61
C ASN A 103 -31.78 4.56 -25.30
#